data_AF-A0A7V9L537-F1
#
_entry.id   AF-A0A7V9L537-F1
#
_cell.length_a   1.000
_cell.length_b   1.000
_cell.length_c   1.000
_cell.angle_alpha   90.00
_cell.angle_beta   90.00
_cell.angle_gamma   90.00
#
_symmetry.space_group_name_H-M   'P 1'
#
loop_
_entity.id
_entity.type
_entity.pdbx_description
1 polymer ?
#
loop_
_entity_poly.entity_id
_entity_poly.type
_entity_poly.pdbx_seq_one_letter_code
_entity_poly.pdbx_strand_id
1 'polypeptide(L)'
;MRKLIWIVAMALVGGGAACKKTDSEKAATEVRKAQENVKDQREDVRDEAKDVRDEAKDVAKQTGELNDAERRLATARTRLTSTVKARVAAIDAKLAALSSRTDPVSMKLASNLKVRRDVVSNRSNAVDSIAITNWDAYEDEVEDNLKVLESDLDKALDTEKNKAIEDRKIP
;
A
#
# COMPACT_ATOMS: atom_id res chain seq x y z
N MET A 1 14.17 31.53 0.47
CA MET A 1 14.68 32.63 -0.38
C MET A 1 13.65 32.96 -1.46
N ARG A 2 12.76 33.94 -1.23
CA ARG A 2 11.91 34.50 -2.29
C ARG A 2 12.09 36.01 -2.29
N LYS A 3 12.54 36.50 -3.44
CA LYS A 3 13.07 37.83 -3.69
C LYS A 3 11.94 38.82 -3.95
N LEU A 4 12.10 40.02 -3.36
CA LEU A 4 11.80 41.35 -3.90
C LEU A 4 10.96 41.43 -5.18
N ILE A 5 9.78 42.05 -5.11
CA ILE A 5 9.18 42.75 -6.25
C ILE A 5 8.89 44.20 -5.83
N TRP A 6 9.49 45.08 -6.61
CA TRP A 6 9.66 46.51 -6.41
C TRP A 6 8.44 47.34 -6.82
N ILE A 7 8.38 48.53 -6.24
CA ILE A 7 7.49 49.67 -6.50
C ILE A 7 7.63 50.15 -7.97
N VAL A 8 6.52 50.47 -8.63
CA VAL A 8 6.50 51.50 -9.68
C VAL A 8 5.34 52.46 -9.41
N ALA A 9 5.70 53.62 -8.87
CA ALA A 9 4.88 54.82 -8.86
C ALA A 9 4.83 55.41 -10.28
N MET A 10 3.64 55.73 -10.78
CA MET A 10 3.50 56.48 -12.02
C MET A 10 3.00 57.89 -11.70
N ALA A 11 3.88 58.84 -11.94
CA ALA A 11 3.71 60.25 -11.67
C ALA A 11 2.66 60.88 -12.60
N LEU A 12 1.70 61.58 -11.99
CA LEU A 12 0.85 62.57 -12.63
C LEU A 12 1.66 63.85 -12.84
N VAL A 13 2.10 64.13 -14.08
CA VAL A 13 2.65 65.44 -14.46
C VAL A 13 2.14 65.85 -15.84
N GLY A 14 1.45 66.99 -15.89
CA GLY A 14 1.66 68.02 -16.92
C GLY A 14 0.69 68.11 -18.11
N GLY A 15 -0.26 69.05 -18.03
CA GLY A 15 -0.24 70.28 -18.85
C GLY A 15 -0.61 70.26 -20.34
N GLY A 16 -1.55 71.15 -20.71
CA GLY A 16 -1.42 71.98 -21.92
C GLY A 16 -2.22 71.56 -23.16
N ALA A 17 -3.12 72.43 -23.61
CA ALA A 17 -3.86 72.32 -24.86
C ALA A 17 -2.98 72.65 -26.09
N ALA A 18 -2.92 71.74 -27.08
CA ALA A 18 -2.65 72.03 -28.50
C ALA A 18 -2.92 70.79 -29.38
N CYS A 19 -3.78 70.93 -30.39
CA CYS A 19 -4.22 69.88 -31.30
C CYS A 19 -3.09 69.26 -32.15
N LYS A 20 -2.91 67.93 -32.05
CA LYS A 20 -2.52 67.05 -33.18
C LYS A 20 -3.40 65.80 -33.16
N LYS A 21 -4.25 65.64 -34.19
CA LYS A 21 -5.20 64.52 -34.37
C LYS A 21 -4.55 63.13 -34.53
N THR A 22 -3.22 63.01 -34.48
CA THR A 22 -2.49 61.76 -34.74
C THR A 22 -2.04 61.00 -33.49
N ASP A 23 -1.90 61.66 -32.33
CA ASP A 23 -1.43 61.00 -31.10
C ASP A 23 -2.57 60.33 -30.32
N SER A 24 -3.80 60.85 -30.44
CA SER A 24 -4.99 60.27 -29.82
C SER A 24 -5.42 58.96 -30.49
N GLU A 25 -5.26 58.80 -31.80
CA GLU A 25 -5.54 57.54 -32.49
C GLU A 25 -4.51 56.46 -32.12
N LYS A 26 -3.21 56.81 -32.03
CA LYS A 26 -2.17 55.88 -31.55
C LYS A 26 -2.42 55.42 -30.11
N ALA A 27 -2.75 56.36 -29.22
CA ALA A 27 -3.11 56.05 -27.84
C ALA A 27 -4.36 55.15 -27.74
N ALA A 28 -5.37 55.38 -28.59
CA ALA A 28 -6.56 54.53 -28.63
C ALA A 28 -6.25 53.10 -29.11
N THR A 29 -5.37 52.92 -30.10
CA THR A 29 -4.91 51.58 -30.53
C THR A 29 -4.05 50.87 -29.48
N GLU A 30 -3.18 51.58 -28.76
CA GLU A 30 -2.36 51.00 -27.68
C GLU A 30 -3.24 50.55 -26.50
N VAL A 31 -4.23 51.36 -26.12
CA VAL A 31 -5.22 50.98 -25.10
C VAL A 31 -6.04 49.77 -25.52
N ARG A 32 -6.43 49.66 -26.79
CA ARG A 32 -7.13 48.48 -27.34
C ARG A 32 -6.26 47.22 -27.25
N LYS A 33 -5.00 47.29 -27.68
CA LYS A 33 -4.04 46.17 -27.57
C LYS A 33 -3.76 45.79 -26.12
N ALA A 34 -3.66 46.76 -25.22
CA ALA A 34 -3.51 46.50 -23.79
C ALA A 34 -4.76 45.80 -23.21
N GLN A 35 -5.96 46.18 -23.63
CA GLN A 35 -7.19 45.49 -23.23
C GLN A 35 -7.28 44.05 -23.77
N GLU A 36 -6.89 43.82 -25.03
CA GLU A 36 -6.80 42.47 -25.60
C GLU A 36 -5.79 41.60 -24.86
N ASN A 37 -4.56 42.10 -24.64
CA ASN A 37 -3.55 41.38 -23.87
C ASN A 37 -4.00 41.05 -22.43
N VAL A 38 -4.73 41.95 -21.75
CA VAL A 38 -5.29 41.67 -20.42
C VAL A 38 -6.41 40.64 -20.49
N LYS A 39 -7.22 40.64 -21.55
CA LYS A 39 -8.26 39.62 -21.76
C LYS A 39 -7.62 38.25 -21.98
N ASP A 40 -6.61 38.16 -22.83
CA ASP A 40 -5.88 36.92 -23.11
C ASP A 40 -5.19 36.40 -21.83
N GLN A 41 -4.51 37.27 -21.07
CA GLN A 41 -3.93 36.90 -19.77
C GLN A 41 -4.99 36.42 -18.75
N ARG A 42 -6.21 36.95 -18.79
CA ARG A 42 -7.30 36.49 -17.92
C ARG A 42 -7.82 35.12 -18.34
N GLU A 43 -7.83 34.83 -19.64
CA GLU A 43 -8.19 33.51 -20.16
C GLU A 43 -7.10 32.49 -19.79
N ASP A 44 -5.82 32.81 -19.98
CA ASP A 44 -4.68 31.97 -19.58
C ASP A 44 -4.70 31.65 -18.08
N VAL A 45 -4.86 32.67 -17.22
CA VAL A 45 -4.95 32.46 -15.76
C VAL A 45 -6.18 31.63 -15.38
N ARG A 46 -7.29 31.78 -16.12
CA ARG A 46 -8.51 31.00 -15.86
C ARG A 46 -8.32 29.54 -16.23
N ASP A 47 -7.64 29.26 -17.33
CA ASP A 47 -7.39 27.89 -17.78
C ASP A 47 -6.35 27.21 -16.88
N GLU A 48 -5.26 27.90 -16.52
CA GLU A 48 -4.31 27.43 -15.51
C GLU A 48 -5.00 27.13 -14.17
N ALA A 49 -5.94 27.99 -13.75
CA ALA A 49 -6.70 27.76 -12.52
C ALA A 49 -7.65 26.55 -12.60
N LYS A 50 -8.11 26.16 -13.79
CA LYS A 50 -8.86 24.91 -13.98
C LYS A 50 -7.93 23.71 -13.91
N ASP A 51 -6.78 23.77 -14.57
CA ASP A 51 -5.81 22.67 -14.59
C ASP A 51 -5.33 22.35 -13.17
N VAL A 52 -4.94 23.36 -12.40
CA VAL A 52 -4.59 23.20 -10.97
C VAL A 52 -5.74 22.62 -10.15
N ARG A 53 -6.98 23.01 -10.44
CA ARG A 53 -8.15 22.48 -9.73
C ARG A 53 -8.39 21.01 -10.07
N ASP A 54 -8.17 20.60 -11.30
CA ASP A 54 -8.36 19.23 -11.74
C ASP A 54 -7.22 18.33 -11.22
N GLU A 55 -5.96 18.79 -11.26
CA GLU A 55 -4.85 18.12 -10.59
C GLU A 55 -5.10 17.94 -9.08
N ALA A 56 -5.64 18.95 -8.40
CA ALA A 56 -5.99 18.85 -6.98
C ALA A 56 -7.06 17.78 -6.71
N LYS A 57 -8.02 17.59 -7.63
CA LYS A 57 -9.02 16.51 -7.51
C LYS A 57 -8.37 15.15 -7.71
N ASP A 58 -7.47 15.01 -8.67
CA ASP A 58 -6.78 13.75 -8.94
C ASP A 58 -5.91 13.33 -7.76
N VAL A 59 -5.16 14.27 -7.18
CA VAL A 59 -4.38 14.03 -5.96
C VAL A 59 -5.29 13.64 -4.79
N ALA A 60 -6.43 14.32 -4.61
CA ALA A 60 -7.38 13.97 -3.56
C ALA A 60 -7.96 12.56 -3.75
N LYS A 61 -8.26 12.17 -5.00
CA LYS A 61 -8.74 10.82 -5.35
C LYS A 61 -7.67 9.77 -5.06
N GLN A 62 -6.44 9.97 -5.52
CA GLN A 62 -5.32 9.05 -5.26
C GLN A 62 -5.04 8.90 -3.77
N THR A 63 -5.13 10.00 -3.00
CA THR A 63 -5.00 9.97 -1.54
C THR A 63 -6.11 9.14 -0.89
N GLY A 64 -7.34 9.25 -1.39
CA GLY A 64 -8.46 8.42 -0.96
C GLY A 64 -8.24 6.93 -1.23
N GLU A 65 -7.82 6.59 -2.45
CA GLU A 65 -7.54 5.21 -2.85
C GLU A 65 -6.39 4.59 -2.03
N LEU A 66 -5.33 5.37 -1.74
CA LEU A 66 -4.22 4.94 -0.88
C LEU A 66 -4.70 4.64 0.55
N ASN A 67 -5.47 5.55 1.15
CA ASN A 67 -6.01 5.36 2.50
C ASN A 67 -6.91 4.10 2.59
N ASP A 68 -7.72 3.85 1.56
CA ASP A 68 -8.56 2.65 1.49
C ASP A 68 -7.73 1.39 1.35
N ALA A 69 -6.67 1.41 0.52
CA ALA A 69 -5.73 0.30 0.39
C ALA A 69 -5.01 -0.01 1.71
N GLU A 70 -4.55 1.02 2.44
CA GLU A 70 -3.92 0.86 3.76
C GLU A 70 -4.87 0.24 4.79
N ARG A 71 -6.14 0.66 4.83
CA ARG A 71 -7.16 0.08 5.72
C ARG A 71 -7.44 -1.39 5.38
N ARG A 72 -7.53 -1.73 4.10
CA ARG A 72 -7.70 -3.12 3.64
C ARG A 72 -6.50 -3.96 4.04
N LEU A 73 -5.28 -3.46 3.84
CA LEU A 73 -4.06 -4.13 4.25
C LEU A 73 -4.05 -4.39 5.77
N ALA A 74 -4.34 -3.39 6.60
CA ALA A 74 -4.38 -3.56 8.05
C ALA A 74 -5.39 -4.63 8.50
N THR A 75 -6.55 -4.67 7.83
CA THR A 75 -7.57 -5.71 8.06
C THR A 75 -7.07 -7.09 7.64
N ALA A 76 -6.45 -7.21 6.47
CA ALA A 76 -5.87 -8.45 5.96
C ALA A 76 -4.76 -8.98 6.88
N ARG A 77 -3.87 -8.12 7.37
CA ARG A 77 -2.82 -8.46 8.35
C ARG A 77 -3.40 -9.03 9.64
N THR A 78 -4.45 -8.39 10.17
CA THR A 78 -5.13 -8.86 11.38
C THR A 78 -5.75 -10.24 11.17
N ARG A 79 -6.41 -10.45 10.03
CA ARG A 79 -7.03 -11.72 9.66
C ARG A 79 -6.01 -12.83 9.45
N LEU A 80 -4.93 -12.57 8.72
CA LEU A 80 -3.87 -13.55 8.50
C LEU A 80 -3.24 -13.95 9.82
N THR A 81 -2.89 -12.98 10.67
CA THR A 81 -2.28 -13.23 11.99
C THR A 81 -3.17 -14.10 12.88
N SER A 82 -4.48 -13.81 12.96
CA SER A 82 -5.40 -14.62 13.76
C SER A 82 -5.58 -16.03 13.20
N THR A 83 -5.65 -16.16 11.87
CA THR A 83 -5.75 -17.46 11.18
C THR A 83 -4.50 -18.30 11.39
N VAL A 84 -3.31 -17.73 11.21
CA VAL A 84 -2.04 -18.42 11.44
C VAL A 84 -1.93 -18.87 12.89
N LYS A 85 -2.24 -18.00 13.86
CA LYS A 85 -2.22 -18.35 15.29
C LYS A 85 -3.14 -19.53 15.61
N ALA A 86 -4.37 -19.52 15.08
CA ALA A 86 -5.31 -20.61 15.29
C ALA A 86 -4.80 -21.94 14.70
N ARG A 87 -4.28 -21.91 13.47
CA ARG A 87 -3.74 -23.11 12.80
C ARG A 87 -2.47 -23.62 13.48
N VAL A 88 -1.57 -22.73 13.90
CA VAL A 88 -0.37 -23.09 14.66
C VAL A 88 -0.73 -23.77 15.99
N ALA A 89 -1.75 -23.27 16.70
CA ALA A 89 -2.21 -23.94 17.93
C ALA A 89 -2.76 -25.36 17.66
N ALA A 90 -3.47 -25.56 16.55
CA ALA A 90 -3.93 -26.89 16.14
C ALA A 90 -2.78 -27.82 15.77
N ILE A 91 -1.75 -27.30 15.07
CA ILE A 91 -0.51 -28.02 14.78
C ILE A 91 0.22 -28.41 16.07
N ASP A 92 0.29 -27.52 17.06
CA ASP A 92 0.93 -27.79 18.34
C ASP A 92 0.25 -28.93 19.11
N ALA A 93 -1.08 -29.00 19.08
CA ALA A 93 -1.83 -30.11 19.67
C ALA A 93 -1.52 -31.45 18.99
N LYS A 94 -1.46 -31.46 17.65
CA LYS A 94 -1.07 -32.65 16.87
C LYS A 94 0.40 -33.05 17.09
N LEU A 95 1.31 -32.08 17.18
CA LEU A 95 2.72 -32.32 17.52
C LEU A 95 2.88 -32.90 18.93
N ALA A 96 2.10 -32.44 19.90
CA ALA A 96 2.09 -33.02 21.25
C ALA A 96 1.65 -34.50 21.21
N ALA A 97 0.61 -34.83 20.44
CA ALA A 97 0.15 -36.21 20.25
C ALA A 97 1.18 -37.09 19.50
N LEU A 98 1.97 -36.52 18.60
CA LEU A 98 3.09 -37.21 17.95
C LEU A 98 4.27 -37.40 18.93
N SER A 99 4.55 -36.40 19.77
CA SER A 99 5.67 -36.41 20.71
C SER A 99 5.43 -37.24 21.96
N SER A 100 4.18 -37.52 22.32
CA SER A 100 3.85 -38.47 23.38
C SER A 100 4.17 -39.92 23.00
N ARG A 101 4.53 -40.16 21.74
CA ARG A 101 4.98 -41.47 21.26
C ARG A 101 6.46 -41.62 21.55
N THR A 102 6.85 -42.80 22.03
CA THR A 102 8.22 -43.10 22.46
C THR A 102 9.09 -43.71 21.37
N ASP A 103 8.56 -43.90 20.15
CA ASP A 103 9.35 -44.47 19.06
C ASP A 103 10.30 -43.41 18.45
N PRO A 104 11.55 -43.79 18.11
CA PRO A 104 12.54 -42.82 17.62
C PRO A 104 12.15 -42.09 16.33
N VAL A 105 11.32 -42.71 15.49
CA VAL A 105 10.91 -42.16 14.19
C VAL A 105 9.92 -41.02 14.41
N SER A 106 8.88 -41.22 15.21
CA SER A 106 7.91 -40.19 15.60
C SER A 106 8.59 -39.01 16.30
N MET A 107 9.52 -39.28 17.22
CA MET A 107 10.25 -38.20 17.92
C MET A 107 11.07 -37.34 16.95
N LYS A 108 11.78 -37.98 16.01
CA LYS A 108 12.55 -37.27 14.98
C LYS A 108 11.64 -36.46 14.05
N LEU A 109 10.52 -37.04 13.64
CA LEU A 109 9.54 -36.38 12.78
C LEU A 109 8.89 -35.18 13.47
N ALA A 110 8.48 -35.34 14.74
CA ALA A 110 7.94 -34.26 15.55
C ALA A 110 8.95 -33.11 15.70
N SER A 111 10.23 -33.41 15.94
CA SER A 111 11.29 -32.40 16.02
C SER A 111 11.43 -31.62 14.71
N ASN A 112 11.45 -32.29 13.56
CA ASN A 112 11.54 -31.64 12.24
C ASN A 112 10.31 -30.76 11.94
N LEU A 113 9.11 -31.26 12.24
CA LEU A 113 7.86 -30.51 12.02
C LEU A 113 7.77 -29.30 12.95
N LYS A 114 8.28 -29.39 14.18
CA LYS A 114 8.37 -28.25 15.10
C LYS A 114 9.24 -27.12 14.54
N VAL A 115 10.37 -27.43 13.93
CA VAL A 115 11.22 -26.41 13.28
C VAL A 115 10.47 -25.68 12.17
N ARG A 116 9.72 -26.41 11.34
CA ARG A 116 8.90 -25.82 10.26
C ARG A 116 7.75 -24.97 10.81
N ARG A 117 7.10 -25.43 11.88
CA ARG A 117 6.11 -24.66 12.64
C ARG A 117 6.69 -23.34 13.13
N ASP A 118 7.90 -23.36 13.68
CA ASP A 118 8.59 -22.16 14.18
C ASP A 118 8.90 -21.18 13.04
N VAL A 119 9.31 -21.67 11.86
CA VAL A 119 9.53 -20.83 10.66
C VAL A 119 8.24 -20.12 10.26
N VAL A 120 7.12 -20.83 10.16
CA VAL A 120 5.81 -20.23 9.82
C VAL A 120 5.38 -19.21 10.87
N SER A 121 5.52 -19.53 12.15
CA SER A 121 5.19 -18.61 13.24
C SER A 121 6.04 -17.34 13.19
N ASN A 122 7.35 -17.47 12.98
CA ASN A 122 8.24 -16.32 12.87
C ASN A 122 7.91 -15.46 11.64
N ARG A 123 7.56 -16.10 10.52
CA ARG A 123 7.16 -15.38 9.32
C ARG A 123 5.88 -14.59 9.55
N SER A 124 4.88 -15.16 10.22
CA SER A 124 3.66 -14.44 10.60
C SER A 124 3.90 -13.29 11.56
N ASN A 125 4.92 -13.34 12.42
CA ASN A 125 5.28 -12.22 13.28
C ASN A 125 5.91 -11.05 12.50
N ALA A 126 6.40 -11.30 11.28
CA ALA A 126 6.94 -10.27 10.39
C ALA A 126 5.87 -9.62 9.48
N VAL A 127 4.58 -9.92 9.67
CA VAL A 127 3.48 -9.47 8.80
C VAL A 127 3.41 -7.93 8.64
N ASP A 128 3.79 -7.19 9.68
CA ASP A 128 3.71 -5.73 9.68
C ASP A 128 4.77 -5.03 8.82
N SER A 129 5.87 -5.72 8.51
CA SER A 129 6.96 -5.18 7.67
C SER A 129 6.75 -5.40 6.18
N ILE A 130 5.70 -6.13 5.79
CA ILE A 130 5.44 -6.48 4.39
C ILE A 130 4.78 -5.31 3.65
N ALA A 131 5.41 -4.84 2.57
CA ALA A 131 4.86 -3.80 1.71
C ALA A 131 3.54 -4.23 1.04
N ILE A 132 2.63 -3.28 0.79
CA ILE A 132 1.33 -3.52 0.12
C ILE A 132 1.52 -4.29 -1.20
N THR A 133 2.53 -3.91 -1.99
CA THR A 133 2.79 -4.52 -3.31
C THR A 133 3.20 -5.99 -3.25
N ASN A 134 3.66 -6.47 -2.08
CA ASN A 134 4.13 -7.83 -1.87
C ASN A 134 3.15 -8.63 -0.98
N TRP A 135 1.99 -8.06 -0.65
CA TRP A 135 1.06 -8.64 0.30
C TRP A 135 0.52 -9.99 -0.16
N ASP A 136 -0.01 -10.06 -1.39
CA ASP A 136 -0.66 -11.27 -1.90
C ASP A 136 0.32 -12.45 -1.97
N ALA A 137 1.52 -12.23 -2.52
CA ALA A 137 2.56 -13.26 -2.58
C ALA A 137 3.00 -13.74 -1.19
N TYR A 138 3.05 -12.83 -0.21
CA TYR A 138 3.36 -13.19 1.17
C TYR A 138 2.24 -14.01 1.83
N GLU A 139 0.99 -13.63 1.62
CA GLU A 139 -0.19 -14.35 2.11
C GLU A 139 -0.23 -15.79 1.56
N ASP A 140 -0.06 -15.94 0.25
CA ASP A 140 -0.02 -17.24 -0.43
C ASP A 140 1.10 -18.13 0.12
N GLU A 141 2.32 -17.59 0.27
CA GLU A 141 3.46 -18.35 0.78
C GLU A 141 3.23 -18.84 2.23
N VAL A 142 2.65 -18.01 3.10
CA VAL A 142 2.32 -18.41 4.48
C VAL A 142 1.24 -19.49 4.47
N GLU A 143 0.21 -19.35 3.63
CA GLU A 143 -0.88 -20.31 3.52
C GLU A 143 -0.40 -21.68 3.01
N ASP A 144 0.44 -21.69 1.96
CA ASP A 144 1.00 -22.91 1.40
C ASP A 144 1.91 -23.61 2.39
N ASN A 145 2.79 -22.88 3.08
CA ASN A 145 3.64 -23.47 4.11
C ASN A 145 2.82 -24.11 5.24
N LEU A 146 1.71 -23.49 5.65
CA LEU A 146 0.79 -24.07 6.62
C LEU A 146 0.11 -25.34 6.08
N LYS A 147 -0.40 -25.32 4.85
CA LYS A 147 -1.05 -26.48 4.22
C LYS A 147 -0.11 -27.67 4.13
N VAL A 148 1.13 -27.46 3.68
CA VAL A 148 2.13 -28.53 3.59
C VAL A 148 2.46 -29.06 4.99
N LEU A 149 2.64 -28.18 5.98
CA LEU A 149 2.91 -28.59 7.36
C LEU A 149 1.78 -29.42 7.96
N GLU A 150 0.52 -29.02 7.75
CA GLU A 150 -0.66 -29.77 8.20
C GLU A 150 -0.75 -31.14 7.51
N SER A 151 -0.58 -31.18 6.19
CA SER A 151 -0.57 -32.43 5.42
C SER A 151 0.49 -33.40 5.92
N ASP A 152 1.72 -32.92 6.16
CA ASP A 152 2.82 -33.78 6.60
C ASP A 152 2.59 -34.32 8.02
N LEU A 153 1.95 -33.52 8.87
CA LEU A 153 1.58 -33.92 10.22
C LEU A 153 0.44 -34.96 10.22
N ASP A 154 -0.54 -34.82 9.33
CA ASP A 154 -1.61 -35.82 9.17
C ASP A 154 -1.05 -37.16 8.65
N LYS A 155 -0.17 -37.12 7.65
CA LYS A 155 0.55 -38.31 7.15
C LYS A 155 1.38 -38.99 8.25
N ALA A 156 2.05 -38.20 9.10
CA ALA A 156 2.81 -38.70 10.23
C ALA A 156 1.90 -39.48 11.21
N LEU A 157 0.74 -38.92 11.54
CA LEU A 157 -0.21 -39.54 12.46
C LEU A 157 -0.85 -40.81 11.87
N ASP A 158 -1.13 -40.83 10.57
CA ASP A 158 -1.74 -41.97 9.87
C ASP A 158 -0.77 -43.14 9.67
N THR A 159 0.47 -42.86 9.26
CA THR A 159 1.50 -43.90 9.09
C THR A 159 1.67 -44.71 10.37
N GLU A 160 1.68 -44.01 11.50
CA GLU A 160 1.82 -44.66 12.79
C GLU A 160 0.56 -45.40 13.24
N LYS A 161 -0.64 -44.93 12.85
CA LYS A 161 -1.89 -45.66 13.11
C LYS A 161 -1.87 -47.02 12.44
N ASN A 162 -1.35 -47.09 11.21
CA ASN A 162 -1.23 -48.35 10.47
C ASN A 162 -0.21 -49.29 11.11
N LYS A 163 0.94 -48.78 11.54
CA LYS A 163 1.96 -49.58 12.25
C LYS A 163 1.43 -50.20 13.55
N ALA A 164 0.70 -49.43 14.34
CA ALA A 164 0.08 -49.94 15.58
C ALA A 164 -0.97 -51.04 15.33
N ILE A 165 -1.61 -51.07 14.16
CA ILE A 165 -2.55 -52.13 13.76
C ILE A 165 -1.78 -53.39 13.33
N GLU A 166 -0.66 -53.24 12.64
CA GLU A 166 0.21 -54.36 12.24
C GLU A 166 0.84 -55.05 13.45
N ASP A 167 1.39 -54.29 14.39
CA ASP A 167 2.02 -54.84 15.61
C ASP A 167 1.03 -55.66 16.47
N ARG A 168 -0.27 -55.33 16.43
CA ARG A 168 -1.33 -56.09 17.13
C ARG A 168 -1.75 -57.38 16.44
N LYS A 169 -1.37 -57.58 15.18
CA LYS A 169 -1.74 -58.76 14.38
C LYS A 169 -0.73 -59.91 14.49
N ILE A 170 0.37 -59.73 15.23
CA ILE A 170 1.39 -60.77 15.43
C ILE A 170 1.01 -61.56 16.71
N PRO A 171 0.55 -62.82 16.59
CA PRO A 171 0.20 -63.67 17.73
C PRO A 171 1.41 -64.20 18.50
#